data_AF-A0A7X7MKU6-F1
#
_entry.id   AF-A0A7X7MKU6-F1
#
_cell.length_a   1.000
_cell.length_b   1.000
_cell.length_c   1.000
_cell.angle_alpha   90.00
_cell.angle_beta   90.00
_cell.angle_gamma   90.00
#
_symmetry.space_group_name_H-M   'P 1'
#
loop_
_entity.id
_entity.type
_entity.pdbx_description
1 polymer ?
#
loop_
_entity_poly.entity_id
_entity_poly.type
_entity_poly.pdbx_seq_one_letter_code
_entity_poly.pdbx_strand_id
1 'polypeptide(L)'
;MEYLNLQQGDCSARICTYGAQILSCQLQDAHPLLWLSSAALYQPGQSIRGGVPICWPWFGRSPKPGRPAQGFARLVDWQVQSVQPAQAVFRLTDADVPPEMVDFPFRLQMSIT
;
A
#
# COMPACT_ATOMS: atom_id res chain seq x y z
N MET A 1 -4.74 1.40 11.67
CA MET A 1 -4.67 1.45 10.20
C MET A 1 -6.02 1.90 9.67
N GLU A 2 -6.01 2.81 8.71
CA GLU A 2 -7.22 3.30 8.05
C GLU A 2 -7.46 2.57 6.73
N TYR A 3 -8.71 2.57 6.28
CA TYR A 3 -9.11 1.89 5.05
C TYR A 3 -10.00 2.80 4.21
N LEU A 4 -9.81 2.74 2.89
CA LEU A 4 -10.71 3.32 1.90
C LEU A 4 -11.39 2.19 1.14
N ASN A 5 -12.68 2.37 0.85
CA ASN A 5 -13.41 1.51 -0.06
C ASN A 5 -13.75 2.33 -1.31
N LEU A 6 -13.39 1.81 -2.47
CA LEU A 6 -13.76 2.38 -3.78
C LEU A 6 -14.82 1.49 -4.42
N GLN A 7 -15.77 2.10 -5.12
CA GLN A 7 -16.80 1.38 -5.84
C GLN A 7 -17.05 2.03 -7.20
N GLN A 8 -16.97 1.22 -8.26
CA GLN A 8 -17.28 1.63 -9.63
C GLN A 8 -18.18 0.60 -10.29
N GLY A 9 -19.45 0.94 -10.46
CA GLY A 9 -20.47 -0.03 -10.88
C GLY A 9 -20.49 -1.22 -9.94
N ASP A 10 -20.31 -2.41 -10.52
CA ASP A 10 -20.31 -3.69 -9.80
C ASP A 10 -18.92 -4.06 -9.25
N CYS A 11 -17.89 -3.24 -9.46
CA CYS A 11 -16.56 -3.47 -8.93
C CYS A 11 -16.36 -2.74 -7.59
N SER A 12 -15.79 -3.42 -6.61
CA SER A 12 -15.38 -2.84 -5.33
C SER A 12 -13.92 -3.16 -5.01
N ALA A 13 -13.24 -2.22 -4.38
CA ALA A 13 -11.88 -2.41 -3.90
C ALA A 13 -11.72 -1.86 -2.47
N ARG A 14 -10.93 -2.56 -1.66
CA ARG A 14 -10.54 -2.09 -0.32
C ARG A 14 -9.06 -1.83 -0.28
N ILE A 15 -8.69 -0.66 0.21
CA ILE A 15 -7.31 -0.17 0.24
C ILE A 15 -6.96 0.21 1.68
N CYS A 16 -5.80 -0.20 2.15
CA CYS A 16 -5.24 0.25 3.42
C CYS A 16 -4.34 1.46 3.20
N THR A 17 -4.46 2.51 4.01
CA THR A 17 -3.51 3.65 3.97
C THR A 17 -2.08 3.20 4.25
N TYR A 18 -1.93 2.16 5.08
CA TYR A 18 -0.66 1.52 5.34
C TYR A 18 -0.15 0.81 4.09
N GLY A 19 0.98 1.30 3.58
CA GLY A 19 1.57 0.88 2.32
C GLY A 19 0.79 1.27 1.08
N ALA A 20 -0.26 2.09 1.21
CA ALA A 20 -1.29 2.32 0.20
C ALA A 20 -1.74 1.00 -0.47
N GLN A 21 -1.85 -0.07 0.32
CA GLN A 21 -1.93 -1.43 -0.18
C GLN A 21 -3.37 -1.80 -0.54
N ILE A 22 -3.61 -2.16 -1.79
CA ILE A 22 -4.89 -2.75 -2.22
C ILE A 22 -5.00 -4.13 -1.57
N LEU A 23 -6.01 -4.31 -0.72
CA LEU A 23 -6.25 -5.55 0.03
C LEU A 23 -7.17 -6.50 -0.72
N SER A 24 -8.19 -5.96 -1.37
CA SER A 24 -9.16 -6.72 -2.16
C SER A 24 -9.63 -5.93 -3.36
N CYS A 25 -9.98 -6.65 -4.42
CA CYS A 25 -10.67 -6.15 -5.60
C CYS A 25 -11.63 -7.26 -6.03
N GLN A 26 -12.91 -6.94 -6.24
CA GLN A 26 -13.95 -7.92 -6.49
C GLN A 26 -15.08 -7.33 -7.35
N LEU A 27 -15.51 -8.09 -8.36
CA LEU A 27 -16.76 -7.85 -9.08
C LEU A 27 -17.93 -8.48 -8.31
N GLN A 28 -19.09 -7.83 -8.34
CA GLN A 28 -20.32 -8.34 -7.75
C GLN A 28 -20.60 -9.75 -8.28
N ASP A 29 -20.99 -10.65 -7.37
CA ASP A 29 -21.30 -12.06 -7.65
C ASP A 29 -20.13 -12.88 -8.25
N ALA A 30 -18.90 -12.37 -8.21
CA ALA A 30 -17.69 -13.07 -8.62
C ALA A 30 -16.75 -13.38 -7.42
N HIS A 31 -15.81 -14.30 -7.64
CA HIS A 31 -14.74 -14.55 -6.68
C HIS A 31 -13.78 -13.34 -6.57
N PRO A 32 -13.13 -13.13 -5.41
CA PRO A 32 -12.12 -12.08 -5.25
C PRO A 32 -11.00 -12.20 -6.28
N LEU A 33 -10.63 -11.08 -6.92
CA LEU A 33 -9.55 -11.02 -7.91
C LEU A 33 -8.16 -11.06 -7.25
N LEU A 34 -8.09 -10.63 -5.99
CA LEU A 34 -6.86 -10.59 -5.21
C LEU A 34 -6.95 -11.56 -4.04
N TRP A 35 -5.90 -12.36 -3.88
CA TRP A 35 -5.75 -13.20 -2.71
C TRP A 35 -5.21 -12.37 -1.54
N LEU A 36 -5.81 -12.55 -0.37
CA LEU A 36 -5.35 -11.96 0.89
C LEU A 36 -5.27 -13.07 1.94
N SER A 37 -4.18 -13.10 2.71
CA SER A 37 -3.98 -14.10 3.76
C SER A 37 -5.04 -13.94 4.85
N SER A 38 -5.71 -15.02 5.25
CA SER A 38 -6.60 -15.02 6.44
C SER A 38 -5.83 -14.73 7.74
N ALA A 39 -4.52 -15.04 7.76
CA ALA A 39 -3.59 -14.71 8.84
C ALA A 39 -2.83 -13.38 8.61
N ALA A 40 -3.33 -12.47 7.76
CA ALA A 40 -2.69 -11.18 7.55
C ALA A 40 -2.68 -10.37 8.86
N LEU A 41 -1.51 -9.86 9.24
CA LEU A 41 -1.34 -8.97 10.38
C LEU A 41 -1.35 -7.52 9.90
N TYR A 42 -2.07 -6.67 10.63
CA TYR A 42 -2.22 -5.25 10.35
C TYR A 42 -1.49 -4.45 11.44
N GLN A 43 -0.16 -4.46 11.41
CA GLN A 43 0.68 -3.85 12.44
C GLN A 43 1.79 -2.98 11.81
N PRO A 44 2.12 -1.83 12.43
CA PRO A 44 3.25 -1.02 11.98
C PRO A 44 4.57 -1.81 11.96
N GLY A 45 5.41 -1.53 10.96
CA GLY A 45 6.66 -2.23 10.70
C GLY A 45 6.52 -3.61 10.03
N GLN A 46 5.31 -4.13 9.84
CA GLN A 46 5.08 -5.46 9.26
C GLN A 46 4.26 -5.39 7.97
N SER A 47 4.76 -6.03 6.91
CA SER A 47 4.05 -6.06 5.62
C SER A 47 2.76 -6.87 5.69
N ILE A 48 1.68 -6.33 5.13
CA ILE A 48 0.41 -7.06 4.97
C ILE A 48 0.59 -8.16 3.93
N ARG A 49 0.20 -9.39 4.27
CA ARG A 49 0.40 -10.58 3.40
C ARG A 49 -0.76 -10.78 2.44
N GLY A 50 -0.51 -10.51 1.15
CA GLY A 50 -1.48 -10.63 0.06
C GLY A 50 -1.85 -9.25 -0.52
N GLY A 51 -2.87 -9.17 -1.36
CA GLY A 51 -3.22 -7.94 -2.05
C GLY A 51 -2.10 -7.46 -2.99
N VAL A 52 -1.88 -6.15 -3.08
CA VAL A 52 -0.87 -5.53 -3.95
C VAL A 52 0.14 -4.70 -3.14
N PRO A 53 1.20 -5.32 -2.59
CA PRO A 53 2.22 -4.60 -1.82
C PRO A 53 3.17 -3.79 -2.72
N ILE A 54 3.46 -2.54 -2.34
CA ILE A 54 4.39 -1.67 -3.06
C ILE A 54 5.83 -1.96 -2.62
N CYS A 55 6.67 -2.38 -3.56
CA CYS A 55 8.09 -2.67 -3.32
C CYS A 55 8.95 -1.48 -3.77
N TRP A 56 9.33 -0.59 -2.83
CA TRP A 56 10.11 0.61 -3.14
C TRP A 56 10.89 1.10 -1.90
N PRO A 57 12.15 1.58 -2.02
CA PRO A 57 12.89 1.87 -3.25
C PRO A 57 13.71 0.72 -3.81
N TRP A 58 13.59 -0.49 -3.25
CA TRP A 58 14.25 -1.68 -3.79
C TRP A 58 13.31 -2.87 -3.82
N PHE A 59 13.62 -3.82 -4.71
CA PHE A 59 13.00 -5.13 -4.79
C PHE A 59 13.94 -6.19 -4.22
N GLY A 60 13.39 -7.18 -3.51
CA GLY A 60 14.18 -8.23 -2.86
C GLY A 60 14.93 -7.74 -1.62
N ARG A 61 16.14 -8.27 -1.39
CA ARG A 61 16.97 -7.90 -0.23
C ARG A 61 17.48 -6.46 -0.37
N SER A 62 17.53 -5.72 0.72
CA SER A 62 18.12 -4.38 0.71
C SER A 62 19.61 -4.43 0.37
N PRO A 63 20.14 -3.46 -0.41
CA PRO A 63 21.58 -3.32 -0.62
C PRO A 63 22.33 -2.90 0.65
N LYS A 64 21.63 -2.39 1.68
CA LYS A 64 22.22 -2.01 2.97
C LYS A 64 21.79 -2.98 4.09
N PRO A 65 22.68 -3.33 5.02
CA PRO A 65 22.37 -4.22 6.13
C PRO A 65 21.32 -3.58 7.07
N GLY A 66 20.55 -4.43 7.76
CA GLY A 66 19.55 -3.99 8.75
C GLY A 66 18.25 -3.40 8.18
N ARG A 67 18.12 -3.28 6.86
CA ARG A 67 16.91 -2.76 6.20
C ARG A 67 15.97 -3.88 5.71
N PRO A 68 14.64 -3.66 5.72
CA PRO A 68 13.65 -4.64 5.28
C PRO A 68 13.84 -5.07 3.83
N ALA A 69 13.42 -6.30 3.54
CA ALA A 69 13.25 -6.74 2.15
C ALA A 69 12.03 -6.03 1.52
N GLN A 70 12.10 -5.83 0.21
CA GLN A 70 11.06 -5.19 -0.62
C GLN A 70 10.81 -3.72 -0.30
N GLY A 71 11.83 -3.01 0.17
CA GLY A 71 11.69 -1.60 0.49
C GLY A 71 10.89 -1.33 1.76
N PHE A 72 10.66 -0.04 2.00
CA PHE A 72 9.92 0.47 3.17
C PHE A 72 8.55 1.05 2.81
N ALA A 73 8.26 1.29 1.52
CA ALA A 73 7.03 1.95 1.10
C ALA A 73 5.77 1.21 1.58
N ARG A 74 5.78 -0.12 1.63
CA ARG A 74 4.70 -0.97 2.17
C ARG A 74 4.62 -1.04 3.70
N LEU A 75 5.54 -0.37 4.41
CA LEU A 75 5.71 -0.47 5.85
C LEU A 75 5.37 0.84 6.60
N VAL A 76 4.79 1.82 5.93
CA VAL A 76 4.46 3.15 6.46
C VAL A 76 3.08 3.58 5.96
N ASP A 77 2.42 4.47 6.68
CA ASP A 77 1.17 5.08 6.22
C ASP A 77 1.43 6.09 5.10
N TRP A 78 0.64 6.00 4.04
CA TRP A 78 0.63 6.97 2.95
C TRP A 78 -0.45 8.02 3.21
N GLN A 79 -0.17 9.26 2.81
CA GLN A 79 -1.08 10.38 2.93
C GLN A 79 -2.12 10.35 1.81
N VAL A 80 -3.41 10.30 2.15
CA VAL A 80 -4.50 10.42 1.18
C VAL A 80 -4.53 11.86 0.65
N GLN A 81 -4.38 12.03 -0.67
CA GLN A 81 -4.44 13.34 -1.33
C GLN A 81 -5.85 13.65 -1.83
N SER A 82 -6.56 12.65 -2.36
CA SER A 82 -7.94 12.81 -2.82
C SER A 82 -8.67 11.48 -2.82
N VAL A 83 -9.99 11.55 -2.64
CA VAL A 83 -10.91 10.42 -2.78
C VAL A 83 -12.10 10.90 -3.59
N GLN A 84 -12.40 10.15 -4.65
CA GLN A 84 -13.58 10.28 -5.50
C GLN A 84 -14.26 8.90 -5.54
N PRO A 85 -15.53 8.79 -6.00
CA PRO A 85 -16.30 7.54 -5.91
C PRO A 85 -15.56 6.29 -6.44
N ALA A 86 -14.81 6.45 -7.54
CA ALA A 86 -14.04 5.39 -8.19
C ALA A 86 -12.52 5.64 -8.20
N GLN A 87 -12.01 6.65 -7.52
CA GLN A 87 -10.59 6.99 -7.57
C GLN A 87 -10.05 7.40 -6.20
N ALA A 88 -8.84 6.95 -5.86
CA ALA A 88 -8.09 7.48 -4.73
C ALA A 88 -6.66 7.80 -5.14
N VAL A 89 -6.12 8.90 -4.61
CA VAL A 89 -4.73 9.30 -4.81
C VAL A 89 -4.03 9.33 -3.46
N PHE A 90 -2.90 8.64 -3.35
CA PHE A 90 -2.04 8.56 -2.17
C PHE A 90 -0.68 9.15 -2.48
N ARG A 91 -0.02 9.70 -1.45
CA ARG A 91 1.33 10.25 -1.54
C ARG A 91 2.20 9.71 -0.41
N LEU A 92 3.47 9.47 -0.73
CA LEU A 92 4.52 9.25 0.25
C LEU A 92 5.73 10.14 -0.09
N THR A 93 6.26 10.86 0.89
CA THR A 93 7.51 11.62 0.75
C THR A 93 8.57 11.15 1.75
N ASP A 94 9.80 11.63 1.60
CA ASP A 94 10.89 11.35 2.54
C ASP A 94 10.56 11.81 3.98
N ALA A 95 9.72 12.84 4.14
CA ALA A 95 9.28 13.31 5.46
C ALA A 95 8.29 12.34 6.16
N ASP A 96 7.65 11.44 5.41
CA ASP A 96 6.69 10.47 5.93
C ASP A 96 7.37 9.16 6.40
N VAL A 97 8.70 9.06 6.29
CA VAL A 97 9.49 7.84 6.53
C VAL A 97 10.60 8.10 7.55
N PRO A 98 10.98 7.10 8.39
CA PRO A 98 12.13 7.25 9.28
C PRO A 98 13.39 7.70 8.52
N PRO A 99 14.08 8.79 8.94
CA PRO A 99 15.18 9.38 8.19
C PRO A 99 16.32 8.40 7.86
N GLU A 100 16.57 7.42 8.72
CA GLU A 100 17.59 6.38 8.54
C GLU A 100 17.32 5.44 7.34
N MET A 101 16.08 5.41 6.87
CA MET A 101 15.64 4.65 5.70
C MET A 101 15.75 5.44 4.39
N VAL A 102 15.86 6.77 4.48
CA VAL A 102 15.88 7.68 3.34
C VAL A 102 17.31 7.85 2.82
N ASP A 103 17.54 7.47 1.56
CA ASP A 103 18.84 7.67 0.90
C ASP A 103 18.89 8.93 0.04
N PHE A 104 17.72 9.43 -0.37
CA PHE A 104 17.55 10.60 -1.22
C PHE A 104 16.13 11.17 -1.04
N PRO A 105 15.91 12.47 -1.25
CA PRO A 105 14.56 13.05 -1.19
C PRO A 105 13.66 12.46 -2.27
N PHE A 106 12.38 12.24 -1.97
CA PHE A 106 11.46 11.63 -2.93
C PHE A 106 10.02 12.08 -2.73
N ARG A 107 9.22 11.92 -3.79
CA ARG A 107 7.78 12.02 -3.75
C ARG A 107 7.18 10.92 -4.62
N LEU A 108 6.55 9.94 -3.99
CA LEU A 108 5.73 8.94 -4.66
C LEU A 108 4.28 9.40 -4.69
N GLN A 109 3.61 9.09 -5.79
CA GLN A 109 2.16 9.20 -5.91
C GLN A 109 1.63 7.86 -6.41
N MET A 110 0.59 7.35 -5.76
CA MET A 110 -0.16 6.20 -6.25
C MET A 110 -1.59 6.65 -6.54
N SER A 111 -2.06 6.43 -7.77
CA SER A 111 -3.44 6.65 -8.17
C SER A 111 -4.10 5.30 -8.42
N ILE A 112 -5.29 5.11 -7.86
CA ILE A 112 -6.14 3.91 -8.04
C ILE A 112 -7.41 4.37 -8.74
N THR A 113 -7.84 3.64 -9.77
CA THR A 113 -9.03 3.90 -10.58
C THR A 113 -9.74 2.60 -10.88
#